data_AF-A0A9E4HU79-F1
#
_entry.id   AF-A0A9E4HU79-F1
#
_cell.length_a   1.000
_cell.length_b   1.000
_cell.length_c   1.000
_cell.angle_alpha   90.00
_cell.angle_beta   90.00
_cell.angle_gamma   90.00
#
_symmetry.space_group_name_H-M   'P 1'
#
loop_
_entity.id
_entity.type
_entity.pdbx_description
1 polymer ?
#
loop_
_entity_poly.entity_id
_entity_poly.type
_entity_poly.pdbx_seq_one_letter_code
_entity_poly.pdbx_strand_id
1 'polypeptide(L)' 'AFVERMRQFLGPQRGPVTLGDTVMQVVTHTTHHRGQVMARLRELGGTPPLVDYVIWLWTGTPAPAWGAVPR' A
#
# COMPACT_ATOMS: atom_id res chain seq x y z
N ALA A 1 2.24 -23.09 13.51
CA ALA A 1 1.98 -22.03 14.52
C ALA A 1 1.24 -20.82 13.93
N PHE A 2 1.80 -20.12 12.92
CA PHE A 2 1.18 -18.91 12.32
C PHE A 2 -0.16 -19.17 11.62
N VAL A 3 -0.21 -20.15 10.73
CA VAL A 3 -1.44 -20.52 9.98
C VAL A 3 -2.58 -20.94 10.92
N GLU A 4 -2.24 -21.66 11.98
CA GLU A 4 -3.22 -22.12 12.98
C GLU A 4 -3.79 -20.95 13.79
N ARG A 5 -2.95 -19.96 14.12
CA ARG A 5 -3.40 -18.72 14.76
C ARG A 5 -4.30 -17.90 13.83
N MET A 6 -4.01 -17.84 12.54
CA MET A 6 -4.90 -17.16 11.57
C MET A 6 -6.28 -17.82 11.49
N ARG A 7 -6.37 -19.15 11.58
CA ARG A 7 -7.65 -19.87 11.58
C ARG A 7 -8.53 -19.52 12.78
N GLN A 8 -7.93 -19.24 13.95
CA GLN A 8 -8.66 -18.81 15.14
C GLN A 8 -9.24 -17.39 15.01
N PHE A 9 -8.54 -16.46 14.35
CA PHE A 9 -8.97 -15.07 14.23
C PHE A 9 -9.93 -14.78 13.07
N LEU A 10 -9.84 -15.55 11.98
CA LEU A 10 -10.58 -15.25 10.75
C LEU A 10 -11.99 -15.84 10.69
N GLY A 11 -12.37 -16.67 11.67
CA GLY A 11 -13.67 -17.35 11.68
C GLY A 11 -13.85 -18.38 10.55
N PRO A 12 -14.96 -19.14 10.58
CA PRO A 12 -15.19 -20.25 9.65
C PRO A 12 -15.64 -19.83 8.24
N GLN A 13 -16.14 -18.61 8.04
CA GLN A 13 -16.64 -18.16 6.74
C GLN A 13 -15.89 -16.92 6.24
N ARG A 14 -15.28 -17.06 5.06
CA ARG A 14 -14.70 -15.96 4.30
C ARG A 14 -15.73 -15.55 3.26
N GLY A 15 -16.23 -14.32 3.33
CA GLY A 15 -17.02 -13.74 2.25
C GLY A 15 -16.20 -13.68 0.95
N PRO A 16 -16.84 -13.58 -0.22
CA PRO A 16 -16.12 -13.39 -1.47
C PRO A 16 -15.27 -12.11 -1.40
N VAL A 17 -14.02 -12.21 -1.86
CA VAL A 17 -13.12 -11.05 -2.02
C VAL A 17 -13.20 -10.61 -3.47
N THR A 18 -13.56 -9.36 -3.71
CA THR A 18 -13.59 -8.79 -5.05
C THR A 18 -12.20 -8.32 -5.49
N LEU A 19 -12.05 -8.07 -6.79
CA LEU A 19 -10.86 -7.38 -7.30
C LEU A 19 -10.70 -6.00 -6.64
N GLY A 20 -11.81 -5.28 -6.43
CA GLY A 20 -11.82 -3.98 -5.76
C GLY A 20 -11.27 -4.06 -4.33
N ASP A 21 -11.69 -5.06 -3.56
CA ASP A 21 -11.18 -5.30 -2.19
C ASP A 21 -9.68 -5.55 -2.19
N THR A 22 -9.20 -6.33 -3.16
CA THR A 22 -7.78 -6.66 -3.29
C THR A 22 -6.95 -5.43 -3.68
N VAL A 23 -7.43 -4.61 -4.63
CA VAL A 23 -6.77 -3.36 -5.02
C VAL A 23 -6.75 -2.37 -3.85
N MET A 24 -7.85 -2.25 -3.11
CA MET A 24 -7.90 -1.41 -1.91
C MET A 24 -6.89 -1.89 -0.87
N GLN A 25 -6.81 -3.20 -0.63
CA GLN A 25 -5.84 -3.79 0.30
C GLN A 25 -4.39 -3.44 -0.06
N VAL A 26 -4.03 -3.42 -1.35
CA VAL A 26 -2.68 -3.02 -1.78
C VAL A 26 -2.38 -1.58 -1.35
N VAL A 27 -3.29 -0.65 -1.62
CA VAL A 27 -3.11 0.77 -1.29
C VAL A 27 -3.04 1.00 0.22
N THR A 28 -3.93 0.38 0.99
CA THR A 28 -3.99 0.54 2.45
C THR A 28 -2.78 -0.09 3.13
N HIS A 29 -2.39 -1.30 2.71
CA HIS A 29 -1.25 -2.02 3.28
C HIS A 29 0.08 -1.28 3.04
N THR A 30 0.31 -0.80 1.82
CA THR A 30 1.50 0.01 1.52
C THR A 30 1.50 1.32 2.32
N THR A 31 0.35 1.98 2.45
CA THR A 31 0.23 3.22 3.24
C THR A 31 0.53 2.97 4.72
N HIS A 32 0.06 1.86 5.29
CA HIS A 32 0.34 1.46 6.67
C HIS A 32 1.85 1.29 6.93
N HIS A 33 2.53 0.49 6.11
CA HIS A 33 3.97 0.27 6.27
C HIS A 33 4.79 1.54 6.02
N ARG A 34 4.37 2.38 5.07
CA ARG A 34 5.00 3.69 4.86
C ARG A 34 4.93 4.54 6.13
N GLY A 35 3.78 4.56 6.81
CA GLY A 35 3.63 5.26 8.09
C GLY A 35 4.61 4.75 9.16
N GLN A 36 4.74 3.44 9.31
CA GLN A 36 5.69 2.82 10.26
C GLN A 36 7.14 3.21 9.95
N VAL A 37 7.54 3.14 8.68
CA VAL A 37 8.90 3.51 8.24
C VAL A 37 9.17 5.00 8.48
N MET A 38 8.23 5.88 8.14
CA MET A 38 8.40 7.32 8.35
C MET A 38 8.48 7.70 9.83
N ALA A 39 7.70 7.04 10.69
CA ALA A 39 7.82 7.20 12.14
C ALA A 39 9.22 6.80 12.62
N ARG A 40 9.69 5.61 12.21
CA ARG A 40 11.02 5.13 12.59
C ARG A 40 12.15 6.01 12.07
N LEU A 41 12.01 6.56 10.86
CA LEU A 41 12.97 7.50 10.29
C LEU A 41 13.10 8.77 11.14
N ARG A 42 11.98 9.30 11.65
CA ARG A 42 12.00 10.46 12.57
C ARG A 42 12.70 10.15 13.88
N GLU A 43 12.44 8.99 14.48
CA GLU A 43 13.08 8.56 15.73
C GLU A 43 14.60 8.48 15.61
N LEU A 44 15.11 8.15 14.42
CA LEU A 44 16.54 8.08 14.14
C LEU A 44 17.15 9.44 13.72
N GLY A 45 16.39 10.54 13.81
CA GLY A 45 16.83 11.88 13.44
C GLY A 45 16.76 12.20 11.95
N GLY A 46 16.18 11.32 11.13
CA GLY A 46 15.98 11.54 9.69
C GLY A 46 14.74 12.38 9.39
N THR A 47 14.74 13.02 8.22
CA THR A 47 13.57 13.75 7.69
C THR A 47 12.81 12.87 6.69
N PRO A 48 11.54 12.53 6.94
CA PRO A 48 10.73 11.81 5.97
C PRO A 48 10.57 12.54 4.63
N PRO A 49 10.69 11.84 3.49
CA PRO A 49 10.39 12.43 2.18
C PRO A 49 8.90 12.77 2.05
N LEU A 50 8.61 13.71 1.15
CA LEU A 50 7.25 14.03 0.74
C LEU A 50 6.67 12.88 -0.09
N VAL A 51 5.57 12.30 0.39
CA VAL A 51 4.91 11.13 -0.23
C VAL A 51 3.43 11.38 -0.51
N ASP A 52 3.06 12.66 -0.64
CA ASP A 52 1.69 13.09 -0.86
C ASP A 52 1.26 12.83 -2.31
N TYR A 53 0.11 12.19 -2.48
CA TYR A 53 -0.41 11.82 -3.79
C TYR A 53 -0.86 13.03 -4.61
N VAL A 54 -1.47 14.03 -3.98
CA VAL A 54 -1.97 15.24 -4.66
C VAL A 54 -0.79 16.09 -5.14
N ILE A 55 0.24 16.23 -4.32
CA ILE A 55 1.45 16.95 -4.73
C ILE A 55 2.13 16.23 -5.88
N TRP A 56 2.23 14.90 -5.85
CA TRP A 56 2.79 14.12 -6.96
C TRP A 56 2.03 14.37 -8.29
N LEU A 57 0.70 14.45 -8.24
CA LEU A 57 -0.12 14.80 -9.41
C LEU A 57 0.15 16.24 -9.88
N TRP A 58 0.24 17.20 -8.96
CA TRP A 58 0.51 18.60 -9.29
C TRP A 58 1.89 18.82 -9.91
N THR A 59 2.90 18.08 -9.45
CA THR A 59 4.27 18.19 -9.98
C THR A 59 4.47 17.51 -11.32
N GLY A 60 3.43 16.88 -11.86
CA GLY A 60 3.50 16.07 -13.06
C GLY A 60 3.96 14.66 -12.74
N THR A 61 3.26 13.69 -13.32
CA THR A 61 3.64 12.27 -13.23
C THR A 61 4.47 11.89 -14.45
N PRO A 62 5.52 11.07 -14.30
CA PRO A 62 6.26 10.58 -15.46
C PRO A 62 5.32 9.78 -16.37
N ALA A 63 5.49 9.94 -17.68
CA ALA A 63 4.76 9.12 -18.63
C ALA A 63 5.00 7.62 -18.34
N PRO A 64 3.97 6.76 -18.48
CA PRO A 64 4.13 5.34 -18.24
C PRO A 64 5.26 4.77 -19.12
N ALA A 65 6.21 4.08 -18.50
CA ALA A 65 7.37 3.53 -19.18
C ALA A 65 7.09 2.25 -19.99
N TRP A 66 5.83 1.81 -20.07
CA TRP A 66 5.44 0.52 -20.62
C TRP A 66 5.36 0.47 -22.16
N GLY A 67 5.90 1.48 -22.85
CA GLY A 67 5.78 1.62 -24.31
C GLY A 67 4.34 1.90 -24.75
N ALA A 68 4.16 2.32 -26.01
CA ALA A 68 2.82 2.41 -26.57
C ALA A 68 2.22 0.99 -26.64
N VAL A 69 1.08 0.78 -26.00
CA VAL A 69 0.29 -0.43 -26.23
C VAL A 69 -0.12 -0.39 -27.71
N PRO A 70 0.29 -1.36 -28.56
CA PRO A 70 -0.20 -1.43 -29.92
C PRO A 70 -1.73 -1.55 -29.86
N ARG A 71 -2.43 -0.65 -30.54
CA ARG A 71 -3.88 -0.72 -30.71
C ARG A 71 -4.27 -1.84 -31.65
#